data_AF-A0ABD0PMQ4-F1
#
_entry.id   AF-A0ABD0PMQ4-F1
#
_cell.length_a   1.000
_cell.length_b   1.000
_cell.length_c   1.000
_cell.angle_alpha   90.00
_cell.angle_beta   90.00
_cell.angle_gamma   90.00
#
_symmetry.space_group_name_H-M   'P 1'
#
loop_
_entity.id
_entity.type
_entity.pdbx_description
1 polymer ?
#
loop_
_entity_poly.entity_id
_entity_poly.type
_entity_poly.pdbx_seq_one_letter_code
_entity_poly.pdbx_strand_id
1 'polypeptide(L)' 'CYVDDKVSKVAWLNRSNIIFAGEDKWSLDPRVELYSLRIQKVDVFDEGPYTCSIQTKQQPKTSQVYLIVQ' A
#
# COMPACT_ATOMS: atom_id res chain seq x y z
N CYS A 1 1.33 5.40 5.68
CA CYS A 1 0.65 6.37 4.80
C CYS A 1 -0.49 6.98 5.59
N TYR A 2 -0.52 8.30 5.74
CA TYR A 2 -1.56 8.99 6.50
C TYR A 2 -2.59 9.58 5.52
N VAL A 3 -3.87 9.30 5.75
CA VAL A 3 -4.99 9.79 4.92
C VAL A 3 -5.78 10.76 5.79
N ASP A 4 -5.74 12.04 5.43
CA ASP A 4 -6.24 13.16 6.27
C ASP A 4 -7.77 13.38 6.16
N ASP A 5 -8.43 12.76 5.18
CA ASP A 5 -9.82 13.05 4.86
C ASP A 5 -10.64 11.76 4.58
N LYS A 6 -11.86 11.70 5.11
CA LYS A 6 -12.79 10.55 4.99
C LYS A 6 -13.24 10.28 3.54
N VAL A 7 -13.03 11.23 2.64
CA VAL A 7 -13.46 11.15 1.23
C VAL A 7 -12.35 10.67 0.29
N SER A 8 -11.11 10.57 0.78
CA SER A 8 -9.98 10.19 -0.07
C SER A 8 -9.92 8.68 -0.26
N LYS A 9 -9.85 8.22 -1.53
CA LYS A 9 -9.65 6.79 -1.84
C LYS A 9 -8.15 6.50 -1.77
N VAL A 10 -7.77 5.42 -1.09
CA VAL A 10 -6.36 5.00 -0.97
C VAL A 10 -6.14 3.67 -1.70
N ALA A 11 -5.00 3.51 -2.35
CA ALA A 11 -4.56 2.25 -2.90
C ALA A 11 -3.11 1.98 -2.50
N TRP A 12 -2.81 0.73 -2.15
CA TRP A 12 -1.46 0.26 -1.89
C TRP A 12 -1.00 -0.62 -3.04
N LEU A 13 0.22 -0.41 -3.51
CA LEU A 13 0.83 -1.19 -4.57
C LEU A 13 2.18 -1.76 -4.13
N ASN A 14 2.47 -2.99 -4.53
CA ASN A 14 3.80 -3.58 -4.54
C ASN A 14 4.28 -3.50 -5.99
N ARG A 15 5.29 -2.66 -6.27
CA ARG A 15 5.71 -2.33 -7.65
C ARG A 15 4.53 -1.79 -8.47
N SER A 16 3.96 -2.61 -9.36
CA SER A 16 2.79 -2.27 -10.19
C SER A 16 1.53 -3.06 -9.83
N ASN A 17 1.60 -3.98 -8.86
CA ASN A 17 0.48 -4.84 -8.46
C ASN A 17 -0.31 -4.19 -7.32
N ILE A 18 -1.64 -4.15 -7.45
CA ILE A 18 -2.54 -3.63 -6.42
C ILE A 18 -2.62 -4.63 -5.27
N ILE A 19 -2.31 -4.16 -4.06
CA ILE A 19 -2.44 -4.91 -2.80
C ILE A 19 -3.82 -4.66 -2.20
N PHE A 20 -4.17 -3.38 -2.05
CA PHE A 20 -5.45 -2.91 -1.54
C PHE A 20 -5.94 -1.72 -2.36
N ALA A 21 -7.26 -1.63 -2.53
CA ALA A 21 -7.96 -0.43 -3.02
C ALA A 21 -9.09 -0.10 -2.03
N GLY A 22 -8.87 0.91 -1.19
CA GLY A 22 -9.73 1.16 -0.04
C GLY A 22 -9.66 0.00 0.95
N GLU A 23 -10.81 -0.59 1.25
CA GLU A 23 -10.93 -1.78 2.11
C GLU A 23 -10.86 -3.10 1.31
N ASP A 24 -10.90 -3.02 -0.02
CA ASP A 24 -10.88 -4.20 -0.88
C ASP A 24 -9.46 -4.76 -0.97
N LYS A 25 -9.29 -6.04 -0.58
CA LYS A 25 -8.02 -6.78 -0.72
C LYS A 25 -7.93 -7.41 -2.11
N TRP A 26 -6.90 -7.01 -2.87
CA TRP A 26 -6.61 -7.54 -4.21
C TRP A 26 -5.45 -8.55 -4.19
N SER A 27 -4.54 -8.42 -3.22
CA SER A 27 -3.44 -9.37 -3.06
C SER A 27 -3.95 -10.73 -2.62
N LEU A 28 -3.45 -11.79 -3.26
CA LEU A 28 -3.65 -13.19 -2.82
C LEU A 28 -2.77 -13.54 -1.62
N ASP A 29 -1.83 -12.68 -1.22
CA ASP A 29 -0.92 -12.94 -0.12
C ASP A 29 -1.65 -12.86 1.24
N PRO A 30 -1.74 -13.97 2.00
CA PRO A 30 -2.44 -13.98 3.29
C PRO A 30 -1.71 -13.17 4.36
N ARG A 31 -0.42 -12.84 4.18
CA ARG A 31 0.42 -12.13 5.15
C ARG A 31 0.11 -10.63 5.24
N VAL A 32 -0.71 -10.10 4.32
CA VAL A 32 -0.99 -8.66 4.23
C VAL A 32 -2.33 -8.28 4.86
N GLU A 33 -2.30 -7.29 5.76
CA GLU A 33 -3.45 -6.75 6.52
C GLU A 33 -3.69 -5.24 6.28
N LEU A 34 -4.92 -4.77 6.54
CA LEU A 34 -5.39 -3.40 6.32
C LEU A 34 -5.10 -2.45 7.52
N TYR A 35 -5.17 -1.12 7.29
CA TYR A 35 -4.94 0.07 8.15
C TYR A 35 -3.62 0.81 7.90
N SER A 36 -2.53 0.07 7.89
CA SER A 36 -1.21 0.53 7.47
C SER A 36 -0.56 -0.70 6.88
N LEU A 37 -0.13 -0.65 5.61
CA LEU A 37 0.43 -1.82 4.92
C LEU A 37 1.34 -2.62 5.87
N ARG A 38 0.85 -3.77 6.31
CA ARG A 38 1.54 -4.64 7.26
C ARG A 38 1.77 -5.96 6.56
N ILE A 39 3.04 -6.29 6.37
CA ILE A 39 3.48 -7.55 5.80
C ILE A 39 4.02 -8.37 6.96
N GLN A 40 3.34 -9.47 7.29
CA GLN A 40 3.82 -10.40 8.30
C GLN A 40 4.83 -11.37 7.69
N LYS A 41 5.78 -11.88 8.48
CA LYS A 41 6.80 -12.86 8.02
C LYS A 41 7.48 -12.38 6.71
N VAL A 42 8.07 -11.19 6.78
CA VAL A 42 8.81 -10.59 5.66
C VAL A 42 9.94 -11.52 5.22
N ASP A 43 10.09 -11.67 3.90
CA ASP A 43 11.14 -12.45 3.25
C ASP A 43 11.89 -11.59 2.22
N VAL A 44 13.04 -12.04 1.74
CA VAL A 44 13.92 -11.34 0.78
C VAL A 44 13.20 -10.99 -0.52
N PHE A 45 12.17 -11.76 -0.91
CA PHE A 45 11.36 -11.47 -2.10
C PHE A 45 10.40 -10.29 -1.92
N ASP A 46 10.13 -9.89 -0.67
CA ASP A 46 9.28 -8.73 -0.37
C ASP A 46 10.05 -7.41 -0.55
N GLU A 47 11.38 -7.45 -0.66
CA GLU A 47 12.22 -6.27 -0.91
C GLU A 47 11.80 -5.53 -2.18
N GLY A 48 11.72 -4.20 -2.07
CA GLY A 48 11.41 -3.32 -3.19
C GLY A 48 10.50 -2.14 -2.86
N PRO A 49 10.05 -1.43 -3.89
CA PRO A 49 9.24 -0.23 -3.74
C PRO A 49 7.77 -0.55 -3.45
N TYR A 50 7.25 0.07 -2.39
CA TYR A 50 5.84 0.09 -2.02
C TYR A 50 5.28 1.49 -2.17
N THR A 51 4.17 1.60 -2.89
CA THR A 51 3.56 2.89 -3.21
C THR A 51 2.18 2.97 -2.57
N CYS A 52 1.96 4.03 -1.78
CA CYS A 52 0.65 4.47 -1.36
C CYS A 52 0.17 5.57 -2.32
N SER A 53 -0.95 5.34 -3.00
CA SER A 53 -1.61 6.33 -3.85
C SER A 53 -2.92 6.77 -3.21
N ILE A 54 -3.06 8.07 -2.96
CA ILE A 54 -4.26 8.68 -2.38
C ILE A 54 -4.92 9.54 -3.46
N GLN A 55 -6.13 9.20 -3.84
CA GLN A 55 -6.96 10.04 -4.70
C GLN A 55 -7.74 11.04 -3.83
N THR A 56 -7.36 12.32 -3.90
CA THR A 56 -8.09 13.42 -3.26
C THR A 56 -8.98 14.13 -4.29
N LYS A 57 -9.88 15.02 -3.85
CA LYS A 57 -10.75 15.80 -4.74
C LYS A 57 -9.99 16.76 -5.66
N GLN A 58 -8.81 17.23 -5.25
CA GLN A 58 -8.01 18.19 -6.01
C GLN A 58 -7.02 17.49 -6.93
N GLN A 59 -6.11 16.71 -6.36
CA GLN A 59 -5.08 15.99 -7.09
C GLN A 59 -4.70 14.67 -6.40
N PRO A 60 -4.33 13.63 -7.16
CA PRO A 60 -3.72 12.44 -6.59
C PRO A 60 -2.43 12.79 -5.85
N LYS A 61 -2.19 12.12 -4.72
CA LYS A 61 -0.94 12.20 -3.96
C LYS A 61 -0.33 10.81 -3.90
N THR A 62 0.95 10.68 -4.22
CA THR A 62 1.68 9.42 -4.10
C THR A 62 2.77 9.54 -3.06
N SER A 63 2.96 8.48 -2.28
CA SER A 63 4.06 8.34 -1.33
C SER A 63 4.67 6.96 -1.53
N GLN A 64 5.98 6.91 -1.72
CA GLN A 64 6.72 5.68 -1.97
C GLN A 64 7.71 5.44 -0.82
N VAL A 65 7.80 4.18 -0.42
CA VAL A 65 8.80 3.69 0.54
C VAL A 65 9.48 2.48 -0.07
N TYR A 66 10.79 2.35 0.12
CA TYR A 66 11.54 1.17 -0.28
C TYR A 66 11.72 0.26 0.94
N LEU A 67 11.19 -0.96 0.88
CA LEU A 67 11.44 -1.98 1.90
C LEU A 67 12.79 -2.63 1.62
N ILE A 68 13.71 -2.55 2.58
CA ILE A 68 15.00 -3.24 2.54
C ILE A 68 14.94 -4.37 3.56
N VAL A 69 15.32 -5.58 3.16
CA VAL A 69 15.34 -6.77 4.04
C VAL A 69 16.81 -7.15 4.30
N GLN A 70 17.18 -7.30 5.58
CA GLN A 70 18.53 -7.65 6.02
C GLN A 70 18.61 -9.06 6.59
#